data_AF-A0A444X5B7-F1
#
_entry.id   AF-A0A444X5B7-F1
#
_cell.length_a   1.000
_cell.length_b   1.000
_cell.length_c   1.000
_cell.angle_alpha   90.00
_cell.angle_beta   90.00
_cell.angle_gamma   90.00
#
_symmetry.space_group_name_H-M   'P 1'
#
loop_
_entity.id
_entity.type
_entity.pdbx_description
1 polymer ?
#
loop_
_entity_poly.entity_id
_entity_poly.type
_entity_poly.pdbx_seq_one_letter_code
_entity_poly.pdbx_strand_id
1 'polypeptide(L)'
;MGASQSTEPAVSAEQREAESVAASTGTLPLLHKAFSNLSNPQTNAVPFENLPQCFGFAREDRTYSGNSVPASFPVLLDHLGSSIVDQFFVPGKGGIDWLQFVNGFNKCCARVSASVSLNMLFRVFAAMALKANVPLHLVFESEDDECKINGHLLPSDVLLLLYVCWVMSWDCRNLGNSERKGNVRLPDLSHLVLSAITSCSKVEGGFNVWDCDVSSLGVELPAGKFVTWVMSTVPCLPDCLRQYFHARIQMAGDQLEYLNSSTGDISSAAACDYILTQGRAWAISITQKSTVNDEISRVFLCSGSGMDKNLLYRFASLTLNQSHISVLCFSLWALLSFQKA
;
A
#
# COMPACT_ATOMS: atom_id res chain seq x y z
N MET A 1 -19.61 54.62 -23.52
CA MET A 1 -18.79 54.08 -22.41
C MET A 1 -18.76 52.57 -22.58
N GLY A 2 -17.62 52.02 -22.96
CA GLY A 2 -17.47 50.59 -23.28
C GLY A 2 -17.35 49.75 -22.02
N ALA A 3 -18.23 48.76 -21.87
CA ALA A 3 -18.09 47.74 -20.85
C ALA A 3 -17.00 46.76 -21.30
N SER A 4 -15.84 46.81 -20.63
CA SER A 4 -14.79 45.81 -20.79
C SER A 4 -15.22 44.55 -20.02
N GLN A 5 -15.71 43.55 -20.73
CA GLN A 5 -15.83 42.20 -20.16
C GLN A 5 -14.41 41.62 -20.04
N SER A 6 -13.88 41.69 -18.82
CA SER A 6 -12.69 40.94 -18.42
C SER A 6 -12.99 39.45 -18.60
N THR A 7 -12.41 38.85 -19.64
CA THR A 7 -12.45 37.41 -19.85
C THR A 7 -11.44 36.81 -18.89
N GLU A 8 -11.85 36.49 -17.67
CA GLU A 8 -11.11 35.49 -16.89
C GLU A 8 -11.04 34.22 -17.75
N PRO A 9 -9.86 33.60 -17.94
CA PRO A 9 -9.78 32.36 -18.69
C PRO A 9 -10.63 31.33 -17.95
N ALA A 10 -11.76 30.97 -18.56
CA ALA A 10 -12.66 29.98 -18.02
C ALA A 10 -11.88 28.67 -17.86
N VAL A 11 -11.68 28.26 -16.61
CA VAL A 11 -11.12 26.95 -16.26
C VAL A 11 -11.88 25.89 -17.07
N SER A 12 -11.15 25.00 -17.76
CA SER A 12 -11.76 23.98 -18.61
C SER A 12 -12.73 23.12 -17.79
N ALA A 13 -13.79 22.62 -18.43
CA ALA A 13 -14.77 21.76 -17.75
C ALA A 13 -14.11 20.53 -17.10
N GLU A 14 -13.11 19.96 -17.79
CA GLU A 14 -12.32 18.83 -17.31
C GLU A 14 -11.54 19.16 -16.03
N GLN A 15 -10.91 20.34 -15.96
CA GLN A 15 -10.20 20.76 -14.75
C GLN A 15 -11.16 20.99 -13.58
N ARG A 16 -12.32 21.61 -13.84
CA ARG A 16 -13.33 21.81 -12.80
C ARG A 16 -13.85 20.48 -12.26
N GLU A 17 -14.04 19.47 -13.11
CA GLU A 17 -14.46 18.13 -12.69
C GLU A 17 -13.39 17.45 -11.83
N ALA A 18 -12.14 17.45 -12.30
CA ALA A 18 -11.01 16.88 -11.57
C ALA A 18 -10.83 17.52 -10.18
N GLU A 19 -10.91 18.85 -10.10
CA GLU A 19 -10.86 19.60 -8.83
C GLU A 19 -12.07 19.30 -7.94
N SER A 20 -13.27 19.13 -8.52
CA SER A 20 -14.48 18.79 -7.76
C SER A 20 -14.35 17.43 -7.09
N VAL A 21 -13.79 16.43 -7.78
CA VAL A 21 -13.53 15.10 -7.21
C VAL A 21 -12.54 15.21 -6.04
N ALA A 22 -11.43 15.92 -6.21
CA ALA A 22 -10.45 16.14 -5.14
C ALA A 22 -11.05 16.92 -3.95
N ALA A 23 -11.86 17.95 -4.23
CA ALA A 23 -12.54 18.74 -3.21
C ALA A 23 -13.53 17.90 -2.40
N SER A 24 -14.23 16.94 -3.04
CA SER A 24 -15.17 16.04 -2.36
C SER A 24 -14.52 15.13 -1.31
N THR A 25 -13.20 14.95 -1.39
CA THR A 25 -12.39 14.18 -0.43
C THR A 25 -11.60 15.08 0.53
N GLY A 26 -11.73 16.41 0.41
CA GLY A 26 -10.98 17.38 1.23
C GLY A 26 -9.49 17.46 0.88
N THR A 27 -9.05 16.87 -0.24
CA THR A 27 -7.64 16.78 -0.61
C THR A 27 -7.18 17.92 -1.52
N LEU A 28 -8.09 18.73 -2.06
CA LEU A 28 -7.73 19.81 -2.98
C LEU A 28 -6.68 20.80 -2.43
N PRO A 29 -6.77 21.29 -1.16
CA PRO A 29 -5.73 22.16 -0.60
C PRO A 29 -4.35 21.47 -0.50
N LEU A 30 -4.34 20.17 -0.16
CA LEU A 30 -3.14 19.36 -0.12
C LEU A 30 -2.48 19.27 -1.49
N LEU A 31 -3.28 19.05 -2.54
CA LEU A 31 -2.80 18.96 -3.92
C LEU A 31 -2.20 20.28 -4.39
N HIS A 32 -2.83 21.42 -4.07
CA HIS A 32 -2.26 22.73 -4.40
C HIS A 32 -0.90 22.93 -3.75
N LYS A 33 -0.76 22.60 -2.45
CA LYS A 33 0.50 22.69 -1.72
C LYS A 33 1.58 21.81 -2.34
N ALA A 34 1.25 20.53 -2.58
CA ALA A 34 2.17 19.57 -3.19
C ALA A 34 2.59 19.98 -4.61
N PHE A 35 1.64 20.37 -5.45
CA PHE A 35 1.94 20.82 -6.81
C PHE A 35 2.83 22.05 -6.82
N SER A 36 2.54 23.05 -5.98
CA SER A 36 3.38 24.25 -5.87
C SER A 36 4.83 23.92 -5.51
N ASN A 37 5.05 22.95 -4.60
CA ASN A 37 6.40 22.55 -4.18
C ASN A 37 7.12 21.70 -5.21
N LEU A 38 6.39 20.84 -5.94
CA LEU A 38 6.96 19.93 -6.93
C LEU A 38 7.14 20.58 -8.31
N SER A 39 6.39 21.64 -8.59
CA SER A 39 6.43 22.34 -9.88
C SER A 39 7.71 23.14 -10.05
N ASN A 40 8.22 23.19 -11.28
CA ASN A 40 9.28 24.12 -11.62
C ASN A 40 8.66 25.53 -11.77
N PRO A 41 9.15 26.55 -11.04
CA PRO A 41 8.61 27.91 -11.08
C PRO A 41 8.62 28.56 -12.47
N GLN A 42 9.51 28.12 -13.37
CA GLN A 42 9.63 28.66 -14.73
C GLN A 42 8.62 28.05 -15.71
N THR A 43 8.28 26.77 -15.53
CA THR A 43 7.39 26.05 -16.46
C THR A 43 5.99 25.84 -15.90
N ASN A 44 5.79 26.08 -14.59
CA ASN A 44 4.56 25.79 -13.85
C ASN A 44 4.06 24.35 -14.05
N ALA A 45 5.01 23.42 -14.16
CA ALA A 45 4.75 22.00 -14.37
C ALA A 45 5.70 21.17 -13.51
N VAL A 46 5.23 20.01 -13.07
CA VAL A 46 6.06 19.05 -12.31
C VAL A 46 6.94 18.27 -13.30
N PRO A 47 8.27 18.28 -13.14
CA PRO A 47 9.16 17.49 -13.98
C PRO A 47 8.91 16.00 -13.78
N PHE A 48 8.50 15.31 -14.85
CA PHE A 48 8.17 13.88 -14.80
C PHE A 48 9.33 13.02 -14.26
N GLU A 49 10.56 13.36 -14.62
CA GLU A 49 11.78 12.63 -14.22
C GLU A 49 12.07 12.68 -12.71
N ASN A 50 11.61 13.73 -12.02
CA ASN A 50 11.83 13.90 -10.58
C ASN A 50 10.73 13.28 -9.74
N LEU A 51 9.53 13.11 -10.31
CA LEU A 51 8.37 12.59 -9.59
C LEU A 51 8.58 11.15 -9.03
N PRO A 52 9.34 10.24 -9.68
CA PRO A 52 9.65 8.93 -9.10
C PRO A 52 10.33 9.03 -7.74
N GLN A 53 11.11 10.08 -7.46
CA GLN A 53 11.77 10.26 -6.15
C GLN A 53 10.74 10.53 -5.04
N CYS A 54 9.63 11.20 -5.38
CA CYS A 54 8.52 11.44 -4.45
C CYS A 54 7.85 10.14 -4.03
N PHE A 55 7.82 9.13 -4.89
CA PHE A 55 7.18 7.84 -4.66
C PHE A 55 8.16 6.68 -4.43
N GLY A 56 9.47 6.93 -4.48
CA GLY A 56 10.49 5.92 -4.31
C GLY A 56 10.62 5.45 -2.86
N PHE A 57 11.03 4.22 -2.63
CA PHE A 57 11.40 3.79 -1.28
C PHE A 57 12.91 4.03 -1.11
N ALA A 58 13.31 5.00 -0.28
CA ALA A 58 14.72 5.41 -0.15
C ALA A 58 15.59 4.24 0.38
N ARG A 59 16.63 3.87 -0.38
CA ARG A 59 17.51 2.73 -0.11
C ARG A 59 18.70 3.04 0.79
N GLU A 60 19.18 4.29 0.82
CA GLU A 60 20.40 4.65 1.55
C GLU A 60 20.31 4.23 3.02
N ASP A 61 21.28 3.42 3.45
CA ASP A 61 21.46 2.86 4.79
C ASP A 61 20.37 1.86 5.28
N ARG A 62 19.53 1.30 4.40
CA ARG A 62 18.51 0.30 4.81
C ARG A 62 19.00 -1.14 4.62
N THR A 63 18.96 -1.91 5.71
CA THR A 63 19.05 -3.39 5.63
C THR A 63 17.69 -4.02 5.90
N TYR A 64 17.39 -5.09 5.18
CA TYR A 64 16.18 -5.89 5.41
C TYR A 64 16.54 -7.05 6.32
N SER A 65 15.94 -7.12 7.50
CA SER A 65 16.16 -8.24 8.43
C SER A 65 14.90 -9.11 8.50
N GLY A 66 15.06 -10.40 8.23
CA GLY A 66 14.01 -11.43 8.27
C GLY A 66 14.61 -12.79 7.91
N ASN A 67 13.96 -13.88 8.32
CA ASN A 67 14.53 -15.24 8.20
C ASN A 67 14.67 -15.74 6.75
N SER A 68 14.08 -15.06 5.76
CA SER A 68 14.09 -15.48 4.34
C SER A 68 13.63 -14.36 3.40
N VAL A 69 14.40 -13.27 3.27
CA VAL A 69 14.07 -12.18 2.33
C VAL A 69 14.44 -12.61 0.91
N PRO A 70 13.48 -12.66 -0.05
CA PRO A 70 13.81 -12.99 -1.43
C PRO A 70 14.83 -11.99 -2.01
N ALA A 71 15.85 -12.47 -2.72
CA ALA A 71 16.89 -11.61 -3.28
C ALA A 71 16.36 -10.57 -4.28
N SER A 72 15.23 -10.85 -4.94
CA SER A 72 14.54 -9.93 -5.84
C SER A 72 13.84 -8.78 -5.12
N PHE A 73 13.54 -8.91 -3.83
CA PHE A 73 12.69 -7.96 -3.12
C PHE A 73 13.28 -6.53 -3.05
N PRO A 74 14.56 -6.32 -2.67
CA PRO A 74 15.14 -4.97 -2.68
C PRO A 74 15.16 -4.34 -4.08
N VAL A 75 15.51 -5.14 -5.11
CA VAL A 75 15.54 -4.68 -6.50
C VAL A 75 14.15 -4.27 -6.98
N LEU A 76 13.13 -5.03 -6.59
CA LEU A 76 11.74 -4.71 -6.90
C LEU A 76 11.31 -3.35 -6.32
N LEU A 77 11.71 -3.06 -5.07
CA LEU A 77 11.38 -1.80 -4.39
C LEU A 77 12.08 -0.58 -5.01
N ASP A 78 13.28 -0.74 -5.60
CA ASP A 78 13.97 0.34 -6.32
C ASP A 78 13.12 0.88 -7.49
N HIS A 79 12.23 0.06 -8.03
CA HIS A 79 11.34 0.43 -9.13
C HIS A 79 9.96 0.91 -8.69
N LEU A 80 9.62 0.90 -7.38
CA LEU A 80 8.30 1.29 -6.87
C LEU A 80 7.90 2.70 -7.35
N GLY A 81 8.77 3.69 -7.12
CA GLY A 81 8.46 5.08 -7.45
C GLY A 81 8.23 5.29 -8.94
N SER A 82 9.11 4.75 -9.78
CA SER A 82 8.94 4.84 -11.24
C SER A 82 7.69 4.12 -11.74
N SER A 83 7.32 2.99 -11.13
CA SER A 83 6.15 2.20 -11.54
C SER A 83 4.83 2.87 -11.15
N ILE A 84 4.80 3.54 -10.00
CA ILE A 84 3.67 4.40 -9.61
C ILE A 84 3.54 5.56 -10.59
N VAL A 85 4.64 6.25 -10.89
CA VAL A 85 4.59 7.43 -11.77
C VAL A 85 4.07 7.08 -13.17
N ASP A 86 4.61 6.02 -13.78
CA ASP A 86 4.17 5.58 -15.11
C ASP A 86 2.70 5.15 -15.14
N GLN A 87 2.19 4.57 -14.04
CA GLN A 87 0.82 4.05 -13.96
C GLN A 87 -0.24 5.16 -13.80
N PHE A 88 0.11 6.23 -13.08
CA PHE A 88 -0.85 7.25 -12.64
C PHE A 88 -0.68 8.60 -13.33
N PHE A 89 0.50 8.93 -13.85
CA PHE A 89 0.76 10.23 -14.46
C PHE A 89 1.12 10.09 -15.93
N VAL A 90 0.48 10.90 -16.77
CA VAL A 90 0.79 10.99 -18.20
C VAL A 90 1.36 12.39 -18.46
N PRO A 91 2.65 12.53 -18.80
CA PRO A 91 3.26 13.83 -19.00
C PRO A 91 2.76 14.49 -20.29
N GLY A 92 2.50 15.79 -20.23
CA GLY A 92 2.35 16.65 -21.39
C GLY A 92 3.70 17.07 -21.99
N LYS A 93 3.66 17.94 -23.00
CA LYS A 93 4.86 18.44 -23.71
C LYS A 93 5.86 19.20 -22.82
N GLY A 94 5.47 19.61 -21.62
CA GLY A 94 6.29 20.38 -20.67
C GLY A 94 6.42 19.74 -19.28
N GLY A 95 6.07 18.46 -19.13
CA GLY A 95 5.93 17.80 -17.83
C GLY A 95 4.47 17.63 -17.44
N ILE A 96 4.21 17.45 -16.15
CA ILE A 96 2.87 17.22 -15.61
C ILE A 96 2.28 18.58 -15.20
N ASP A 97 1.26 19.03 -15.93
CA ASP A 97 0.51 20.22 -15.56
C ASP A 97 -0.48 19.96 -14.40
N TRP A 98 -1.15 21.01 -13.92
CA TRP A 98 -2.08 20.90 -12.79
C TRP A 98 -3.20 19.88 -13.04
N LEU A 99 -3.80 19.89 -14.23
CA LEU A 99 -4.88 18.97 -14.58
C LEU A 99 -4.41 17.53 -14.55
N GLN A 100 -3.27 17.24 -15.19
CA GLN A 100 -2.67 15.91 -15.21
C GLN A 100 -2.27 15.45 -13.81
N PHE A 101 -1.79 16.35 -12.96
CA PHE A 101 -1.43 16.04 -11.57
C PHE A 101 -2.65 15.64 -10.73
N VAL A 102 -3.73 16.43 -10.79
CA VAL A 102 -4.98 16.15 -10.06
C VAL A 102 -5.63 14.86 -10.58
N ASN A 103 -5.64 14.65 -11.90
CA ASN A 103 -6.16 13.42 -12.49
C ASN A 103 -5.37 12.19 -12.06
N GLY A 104 -4.04 12.27 -12.02
CA GLY A 104 -3.21 11.17 -11.53
C GLY A 104 -3.46 10.83 -10.06
N PHE A 105 -3.64 11.86 -9.23
CA PHE A 105 -4.04 11.65 -7.83
C PHE A 105 -5.43 11.03 -7.72
N ASN A 106 -6.44 11.56 -8.41
CA ASN A 106 -7.80 11.05 -8.38
C ASN A 106 -7.87 9.60 -8.88
N LYS A 107 -7.08 9.23 -9.90
CA LYS A 107 -7.02 7.86 -10.39
C LYS A 107 -6.68 6.87 -9.27
N CYS A 108 -5.74 7.20 -8.38
CA CYS A 108 -5.39 6.33 -7.25
C CYS A 108 -6.28 6.51 -6.00
N CYS A 109 -6.71 7.74 -5.72
CA CYS A 109 -7.24 8.13 -4.41
C CYS A 109 -8.74 8.49 -4.39
N ALA A 110 -9.38 8.65 -5.55
CA ALA A 110 -10.82 8.88 -5.60
C ALA A 110 -11.58 7.62 -5.13
N ARG A 111 -12.89 7.79 -4.90
CA ARG A 111 -13.76 6.67 -4.55
C ARG A 111 -13.96 5.77 -5.78
N VAL A 112 -13.19 4.70 -5.84
CA VAL A 112 -13.28 3.65 -6.87
C VAL A 112 -13.76 2.33 -6.27
N SER A 113 -14.18 1.40 -7.12
CA SER A 113 -14.54 0.05 -6.67
C SER A 113 -13.30 -0.70 -6.15
N ALA A 114 -13.51 -1.65 -5.25
CA ALA A 114 -12.40 -2.42 -4.68
C ALA A 114 -11.69 -3.29 -5.73
N SER A 115 -12.39 -3.75 -6.78
CA SER A 115 -11.79 -4.43 -7.93
C SER A 115 -10.84 -3.52 -8.70
N VAL A 116 -11.24 -2.28 -8.95
CA VAL A 116 -10.40 -1.26 -9.61
C VAL A 116 -9.16 -0.95 -8.78
N SER A 117 -9.30 -0.72 -7.47
CA SER A 117 -8.13 -0.52 -6.59
C SER A 117 -7.17 -1.70 -6.62
N LEU A 118 -7.69 -2.93 -6.62
CA LEU A 118 -6.88 -4.13 -6.68
C LEU A 118 -6.16 -4.28 -8.02
N ASN A 119 -6.83 -3.99 -9.13
CA ASN A 119 -6.22 -3.96 -10.46
C ASN A 119 -5.06 -2.95 -10.52
N MET A 120 -5.25 -1.75 -9.98
CA MET A 120 -4.19 -0.74 -9.91
C MET A 120 -2.98 -1.24 -9.11
N LEU A 121 -3.20 -1.89 -7.97
CA LEU A 121 -2.13 -2.52 -7.18
C LEU A 121 -1.38 -3.57 -8.00
N PHE A 122 -2.09 -4.46 -8.71
CA PHE A 122 -1.45 -5.48 -9.53
C PHE A 122 -0.69 -4.89 -10.72
N ARG A 123 -1.18 -3.83 -11.35
CA ARG A 123 -0.47 -3.16 -12.45
C ARG A 123 0.83 -2.52 -11.97
N VAL A 124 0.81 -1.84 -10.82
CA VAL A 124 2.04 -1.31 -10.20
C VAL A 124 3.01 -2.44 -9.88
N PHE A 125 2.53 -3.52 -9.27
CA PHE A 125 3.37 -4.69 -8.95
C PHE A 125 3.97 -5.34 -10.20
N ALA A 126 3.18 -5.52 -11.27
CA ALA A 126 3.65 -6.08 -12.53
C ALA A 126 4.67 -5.17 -13.22
N ALA A 127 4.47 -3.85 -13.20
CA ALA A 127 5.42 -2.89 -13.72
C ALA A 127 6.75 -2.90 -12.93
N MET A 128 6.68 -3.04 -11.59
CA MET A 128 7.88 -3.21 -10.76
C MET A 128 8.62 -4.50 -11.13
N ALA A 129 7.90 -5.62 -11.27
CA ALA A 129 8.47 -6.91 -11.60
C ALA A 129 9.15 -6.90 -12.97
N LEU A 130 8.50 -6.31 -13.97
CA LEU A 130 9.04 -6.15 -15.33
C LEU A 130 10.35 -5.36 -15.30
N LYS A 131 10.40 -4.21 -14.61
CA LYS A 131 11.61 -3.38 -14.50
C LYS A 131 12.73 -4.07 -13.72
N ALA A 132 12.37 -4.87 -12.71
CA ALA A 132 13.31 -5.64 -11.90
C ALA A 132 13.78 -6.95 -12.57
N ASN A 133 13.29 -7.26 -13.77
CA ASN A 133 13.48 -8.56 -14.45
C ASN A 133 13.04 -9.77 -13.58
N VAL A 134 12.00 -9.59 -12.76
CA VAL A 134 11.37 -10.68 -12.01
C VAL A 134 10.29 -11.29 -12.91
N PRO A 135 10.35 -12.61 -13.20
CA PRO A 135 9.34 -13.26 -14.02
C PRO A 135 7.99 -13.21 -13.31
N LEU A 136 6.96 -12.71 -14.00
CA LEU A 136 5.59 -12.65 -13.49
C LEU A 136 4.63 -13.06 -14.61
N HIS A 137 3.74 -14.00 -14.31
CA HIS A 137 2.82 -14.59 -15.28
C HIS A 137 1.42 -13.97 -15.21
N LEU A 138 1.33 -12.65 -15.02
CA LEU A 138 0.07 -11.91 -15.07
C LEU A 138 -0.13 -11.25 -16.44
N VAL A 139 -1.35 -11.35 -16.98
CA VAL A 139 -1.74 -10.71 -18.23
C VAL A 139 -3.04 -9.93 -18.03
N PHE A 140 -3.03 -8.65 -18.39
CA PHE A 140 -4.19 -7.76 -18.32
C PHE A 140 -4.89 -7.71 -19.68
N GLU A 141 -6.22 -7.87 -19.72
CA GLU A 141 -6.98 -7.96 -20.98
C GLU A 141 -7.07 -6.64 -21.76
N SER A 142 -7.06 -5.51 -21.06
CA SER A 142 -7.07 -4.16 -21.64
C SER A 142 -6.24 -3.23 -20.79
N GLU A 143 -6.07 -1.97 -21.23
CA GLU A 143 -5.47 -0.90 -20.41
C GLU A 143 -6.47 -0.24 -19.46
N ASP A 144 -7.73 -0.67 -19.48
CA ASP A 144 -8.76 -0.11 -18.60
C ASP A 144 -8.51 -0.51 -17.14
N ASP A 145 -8.90 0.38 -16.23
CA ASP A 145 -8.73 0.16 -14.79
C ASP A 145 -9.60 -1.01 -14.27
N GLU A 146 -10.71 -1.32 -14.96
CA GLU A 146 -11.61 -2.45 -14.67
C GLU A 146 -11.41 -3.59 -15.68
N CYS A 147 -10.19 -4.07 -15.83
CA CYS A 147 -9.88 -5.22 -16.69
C CYS A 147 -9.85 -6.54 -15.89
N LYS A 148 -10.04 -7.66 -16.59
CA LYS A 148 -9.81 -8.99 -16.03
C LYS A 148 -8.32 -9.35 -16.09
N ILE A 149 -7.84 -9.97 -15.01
CA ILE A 149 -6.47 -10.46 -14.89
C ILE A 149 -6.44 -11.96 -15.20
N ASN A 150 -5.61 -12.34 -16.15
CA ASN A 150 -5.36 -13.73 -16.55
C ASN A 150 -3.96 -14.18 -16.12
N GLY A 151 -3.69 -15.48 -16.31
CA GLY A 151 -2.42 -16.12 -15.96
C GLY A 151 -2.41 -16.65 -14.52
N HIS A 152 -1.24 -16.67 -13.89
CA HIS A 152 -1.05 -17.25 -12.56
C HIS A 152 0.03 -16.52 -11.76
N LEU A 153 0.03 -16.79 -10.45
CA LEU A 153 1.05 -16.38 -9.51
C LEU A 153 1.68 -17.62 -8.88
N LEU A 154 2.98 -17.57 -8.64
CA LEU A 154 3.66 -18.49 -7.75
C LEU A 154 3.55 -17.99 -6.30
N PRO A 155 3.69 -18.87 -5.29
CA PRO A 155 3.78 -18.49 -3.89
C PRO A 155 4.85 -17.44 -3.59
N SER A 156 5.98 -17.47 -4.31
CA SER A 156 7.02 -16.44 -4.26
C SER A 156 6.49 -15.07 -4.70
N ASP A 157 5.67 -15.02 -5.74
CA ASP A 157 5.10 -13.78 -6.28
C ASP A 157 4.08 -13.19 -5.28
N VAL A 158 3.27 -14.06 -4.67
CA VAL A 158 2.34 -13.68 -3.60
C VAL A 158 3.10 -13.10 -2.41
N LEU A 159 4.18 -13.76 -1.98
CA LEU A 159 5.01 -13.27 -0.88
C LEU A 159 5.63 -11.90 -1.20
N LEU A 160 6.17 -11.72 -2.41
CA LEU A 160 6.72 -10.45 -2.88
C LEU A 160 5.66 -9.34 -2.88
N LEU A 161 4.47 -9.60 -3.41
CA LEU A 161 3.35 -8.66 -3.39
C LEU A 161 2.98 -8.25 -1.97
N LEU A 162 2.86 -9.22 -1.07
CA LEU A 162 2.54 -8.96 0.34
C LEU A 162 3.64 -8.14 1.03
N TYR A 163 4.92 -8.40 0.73
CA TYR A 163 6.02 -7.58 1.25
C TYR A 163 6.03 -6.16 0.70
N VAL A 164 5.70 -5.96 -0.58
CA VAL A 164 5.55 -4.61 -1.15
C VAL A 164 4.41 -3.87 -0.44
N CYS A 165 3.27 -4.52 -0.22
CA CYS A 165 2.13 -3.95 0.51
C CYS A 165 2.47 -3.63 1.98
N TRP A 166 3.22 -4.52 2.62
CA TRP A 166 3.74 -4.33 3.98
C TRP A 166 4.63 -3.09 4.04
N VAL A 167 5.60 -2.98 3.14
CA VAL A 167 6.55 -1.85 3.10
C VAL A 167 5.84 -0.54 2.81
N MET A 168 4.89 -0.51 1.86
CA MET A 168 4.06 0.66 1.61
C MET A 168 3.33 1.09 2.89
N SER A 169 2.65 0.16 3.57
CA SER A 169 1.92 0.43 4.82
C SER A 169 2.84 0.94 5.94
N TRP A 170 4.02 0.32 6.07
CA TRP A 170 5.02 0.68 7.07
C TRP A 170 5.62 2.06 6.81
N ASP A 171 5.98 2.37 5.55
CA ASP A 171 6.61 3.65 5.19
C ASP A 171 5.67 4.80 5.51
N CYS A 172 4.40 4.73 5.05
CA CYS A 172 3.35 5.75 5.28
C CYS A 172 3.31 6.27 6.71
N ARG A 173 3.42 5.34 7.65
CA ARG A 173 3.20 5.58 9.08
C ARG A 173 4.48 6.03 9.79
N ASN A 174 5.64 5.84 9.15
CA ASN A 174 6.96 6.24 9.65
C ASN A 174 7.56 7.43 8.88
N LEU A 175 6.81 8.05 7.97
CA LEU A 175 7.26 9.20 7.17
C LEU A 175 7.74 10.40 8.01
N GLY A 176 7.20 10.54 9.23
CA GLY A 176 7.50 11.64 10.15
C GLY A 176 8.53 11.32 11.24
N ASN A 177 9.14 10.14 11.25
CA ASN A 177 10.11 9.76 12.29
C ASN A 177 11.55 9.98 11.81
N SER A 178 12.35 10.68 12.61
CA SER A 178 13.79 10.91 12.37
C SER A 178 14.60 9.60 12.31
N GLU A 179 14.04 8.50 12.81
CA GLU A 179 14.55 7.13 12.72
C GLU A 179 14.31 6.46 11.35
N ARG A 180 14.07 7.24 10.28
CA ARG A 180 14.04 6.74 8.90
C ARG A 180 15.33 6.01 8.50
N LYS A 181 16.41 6.23 9.26
CA LYS A 181 17.65 5.43 9.32
C LYS A 181 17.42 4.18 10.19
N GLY A 182 16.83 3.15 9.62
CA GLY A 182 16.55 1.92 10.36
C GLY A 182 16.34 0.70 9.47
N ASN A 183 16.63 -0.47 10.02
CA ASN A 183 16.44 -1.75 9.37
C ASN A 183 14.94 -2.03 9.19
N VAL A 184 14.50 -2.25 7.94
CA VAL A 184 13.11 -2.64 7.67
C VAL A 184 12.97 -4.11 8.06
N ARG A 185 12.24 -4.37 9.13
CA ARG A 185 11.94 -5.74 9.56
C ARG A 185 10.82 -6.29 8.68
N LEU A 186 11.13 -7.34 7.93
CA LEU A 186 10.12 -8.05 7.15
C LEU A 186 9.45 -9.11 8.03
N PRO A 187 8.12 -9.07 8.16
CA PRO A 187 7.39 -10.04 8.96
C PRO A 187 7.41 -11.43 8.32
N ASP A 188 7.15 -12.44 9.13
CA ASP A 188 6.76 -13.75 8.61
C ASP A 188 5.30 -13.68 8.11
N LEU A 189 5.14 -13.82 6.78
CA LEU A 189 3.86 -13.80 6.08
C LEU A 189 3.49 -15.18 5.52
N SER A 190 4.21 -16.24 5.90
CA SER A 190 3.99 -17.60 5.38
C SER A 190 2.56 -18.07 5.57
N HIS A 191 1.94 -17.72 6.70
CA HIS A 191 0.54 -18.04 6.99
C HIS A 191 -0.46 -17.44 5.98
N LEU A 192 -0.23 -16.21 5.50
CA LEU A 192 -1.07 -15.59 4.46
C LEU A 192 -0.86 -16.26 3.11
N VAL A 193 0.40 -16.57 2.76
CA VAL A 193 0.72 -17.28 1.51
C VAL A 193 0.08 -18.66 1.49
N LEU A 194 0.18 -19.41 2.58
CA LEU A 194 -0.48 -20.72 2.73
C LEU A 194 -2.01 -20.62 2.66
N SER A 195 -2.60 -19.57 3.22
CA SER A 195 -4.04 -19.30 3.06
C SER A 195 -4.42 -19.09 1.59
N ALA A 196 -3.64 -18.31 0.86
CA ALA A 196 -3.85 -18.09 -0.58
C ALA A 196 -3.73 -19.39 -1.38
N ILE A 197 -2.68 -20.18 -1.12
CA ILE A 197 -2.47 -21.49 -1.78
C ILE A 197 -3.67 -22.40 -1.52
N THR A 198 -4.06 -22.57 -0.25
CA THR A 198 -5.16 -23.45 0.15
C THR A 198 -6.49 -23.03 -0.48
N SER A 199 -6.71 -21.73 -0.66
CA SER A 199 -7.92 -21.20 -1.31
C SER A 199 -7.90 -21.33 -2.84
N CYS A 200 -6.74 -21.16 -3.47
CA CYS A 200 -6.62 -21.10 -4.93
C CYS A 200 -6.36 -22.47 -5.59
N SER A 201 -5.72 -23.38 -4.87
CA SER A 201 -5.31 -24.68 -5.37
C SER A 201 -6.18 -25.82 -4.83
N LYS A 202 -6.33 -26.89 -5.61
CA LYS A 202 -6.95 -28.14 -5.15
C LYS A 202 -5.85 -29.07 -4.65
N VAL A 203 -5.17 -28.69 -3.58
CA VAL A 203 -4.14 -29.56 -3.00
C VAL A 203 -4.84 -30.54 -2.07
N GLU A 204 -4.94 -31.80 -2.50
CA GLU A 204 -5.41 -32.91 -1.68
C GLU A 204 -4.30 -33.27 -0.69
N GLY A 205 -4.53 -32.97 0.59
CA GLY A 205 -3.53 -33.09 1.66
C GLY A 205 -3.07 -31.71 2.11
N GLY A 206 -3.50 -31.28 3.31
CA GLY A 206 -3.15 -29.97 3.84
C GLY A 206 -1.64 -29.77 3.97
N PHE A 207 -1.17 -28.54 3.79
CA PHE A 207 0.23 -28.19 4.02
C PHE A 207 0.54 -28.19 5.52
N ASN A 208 1.70 -28.71 5.91
CA ASN A 208 2.21 -28.49 7.26
C ASN A 208 2.59 -27.00 7.41
N VAL A 209 1.76 -26.23 8.11
CA VAL A 209 1.90 -24.77 8.28
C VAL A 209 3.21 -24.39 8.97
N TRP A 210 3.85 -25.31 9.70
CA TRP A 210 5.01 -25.03 10.54
C TRP A 210 6.36 -25.23 9.85
N ASP A 211 6.42 -25.99 8.76
CA ASP A 211 7.68 -26.39 8.11
C ASP A 211 7.57 -26.38 6.57
N CYS A 212 6.73 -25.49 6.04
CA CYS A 212 6.57 -25.33 4.60
C CYS A 212 7.41 -24.14 4.13
N ASP A 213 8.46 -24.42 3.38
CA ASP A 213 9.12 -23.39 2.59
C ASP A 213 8.22 -22.96 1.44
N VAL A 214 7.37 -21.97 1.72
CA VAL A 214 6.42 -21.41 0.76
C VAL A 214 7.12 -20.89 -0.49
N SER A 215 8.40 -20.53 -0.43
CA SER A 215 9.14 -19.95 -1.55
C SER A 215 9.59 -20.97 -2.60
N SER A 216 9.66 -22.26 -2.24
CA SER A 216 10.04 -23.35 -3.16
C SER A 216 8.85 -24.14 -3.72
N LEU A 217 7.62 -23.77 -3.36
CA LEU A 217 6.42 -24.41 -3.88
C LEU A 217 6.14 -24.00 -5.32
N GLY A 218 6.20 -24.95 -6.25
CA GLY A 218 5.85 -24.76 -7.67
C GLY A 218 4.34 -24.84 -7.97
N VAL A 219 3.47 -24.57 -6.99
CA VAL A 219 2.01 -24.60 -7.20
C VAL A 219 1.57 -23.31 -7.87
N GLU A 220 0.90 -23.40 -9.01
CA GLU A 220 0.35 -22.22 -9.70
C GLU A 220 -0.99 -21.80 -9.08
N LEU A 221 -1.11 -20.51 -8.73
CA LEU A 221 -2.36 -19.90 -8.26
C LEU A 221 -2.99 -19.13 -9.43
N PRO A 222 -4.12 -19.59 -10.01
CA PRO A 222 -4.78 -18.87 -11.09
C PRO A 222 -5.18 -17.45 -10.66
N ALA A 223 -4.86 -16.44 -11.48
CA ALA A 223 -5.03 -15.03 -11.11
C ALA A 223 -6.47 -14.69 -10.67
N GLY A 224 -7.48 -15.18 -11.39
CA GLY A 224 -8.89 -14.96 -11.01
C GLY A 224 -9.27 -15.53 -9.64
N LYS A 225 -8.70 -16.69 -9.26
CA LYS A 225 -8.91 -17.26 -7.92
C LYS A 225 -8.19 -16.45 -6.85
N PHE A 226 -6.98 -15.99 -7.15
CA PHE A 226 -6.22 -15.14 -6.24
C PHE A 226 -6.90 -13.79 -6.00
N VAL A 227 -7.42 -13.15 -7.06
CA VAL A 227 -8.28 -11.95 -6.97
C VAL A 227 -9.46 -12.22 -6.04
N THR A 228 -10.15 -13.34 -6.22
CA THR A 228 -11.28 -13.74 -5.37
C THR A 228 -10.85 -13.88 -3.90
N TRP A 229 -9.71 -14.54 -3.64
CA TRP A 229 -9.13 -14.69 -2.31
C TRP A 229 -8.80 -13.34 -1.66
N VAL A 230 -8.14 -12.42 -2.39
CA VAL A 230 -7.85 -11.06 -1.88
C VAL A 230 -9.13 -10.37 -1.45
N MET A 231 -10.15 -10.40 -2.31
CA MET A 231 -11.43 -9.73 -2.06
C MET A 231 -12.23 -10.36 -0.91
N SER A 232 -12.05 -11.64 -0.62
CA SER A 232 -12.74 -12.33 0.48
C SER A 232 -11.97 -12.32 1.79
N THR A 233 -10.63 -12.34 1.74
CA THR A 233 -9.79 -12.62 2.91
C THR A 233 -8.99 -11.40 3.37
N VAL A 234 -8.46 -10.61 2.43
CA VAL A 234 -7.65 -9.41 2.72
C VAL A 234 -8.14 -8.20 1.91
N PRO A 235 -9.43 -7.80 2.05
CA PRO A 235 -10.05 -6.83 1.15
C PRO A 235 -9.49 -5.40 1.25
N CYS A 236 -8.67 -5.12 2.26
CA CYS A 236 -7.98 -3.84 2.43
C CYS A 236 -6.54 -3.87 1.90
N LEU A 237 -6.08 -4.98 1.29
CA LEU A 237 -4.75 -5.03 0.67
C LEU A 237 -4.51 -3.89 -0.35
N PRO A 238 -5.48 -3.54 -1.23
CA PRO A 238 -5.32 -2.40 -2.14
C PRO A 238 -5.15 -1.04 -1.44
N ASP A 239 -5.63 -0.88 -0.21
CA ASP A 239 -5.47 0.36 0.53
C ASP A 239 -4.01 0.67 0.84
N CYS A 240 -3.11 -0.33 0.84
CA CYS A 240 -1.68 -0.11 1.03
C CYS A 240 -1.12 0.86 -0.01
N LEU A 241 -1.48 0.68 -1.28
CA LEU A 241 -1.06 1.56 -2.37
C LEU A 241 -1.70 2.94 -2.25
N ARG A 242 -3.02 2.99 -2.00
CA ARG A 242 -3.76 4.27 -1.87
C ARG A 242 -3.23 5.12 -0.72
N GLN A 243 -3.03 4.52 0.45
CA GLN A 243 -2.48 5.20 1.63
C GLN A 243 -1.05 5.68 1.36
N TYR A 244 -0.24 4.85 0.70
CA TYR A 244 1.11 5.22 0.27
C TYR A 244 1.12 6.41 -0.66
N PHE A 245 0.36 6.34 -1.73
CA PHE A 245 0.26 7.43 -2.70
C PHE A 245 -0.15 8.74 -2.03
N HIS A 246 -1.20 8.70 -1.22
CA HIS A 246 -1.68 9.87 -0.48
C HIS A 246 -0.61 10.43 0.46
N ALA A 247 0.04 9.59 1.25
CA ALA A 247 1.02 10.02 2.24
C ALA A 247 2.27 10.62 1.59
N ARG A 248 2.72 10.10 0.44
CA ARG A 248 3.86 10.66 -0.31
C ARG A 248 3.53 12.03 -0.91
N ILE A 249 2.31 12.22 -1.43
CA ILE A 249 1.84 13.54 -1.89
C ILE A 249 1.72 14.52 -0.73
N GLN A 250 1.22 14.07 0.43
CA GLN A 250 1.17 14.90 1.62
C GLN A 250 2.55 15.39 2.06
N MET A 251 3.54 14.49 2.12
CA MET A 251 4.92 14.89 2.40
C MET A 251 5.47 15.91 1.41
N ALA A 252 5.19 15.74 0.12
CA ALA A 252 5.63 16.68 -0.90
C ALA A 252 5.03 18.09 -0.67
N GLY A 253 3.78 18.15 -0.17
CA GLY A 253 3.19 19.40 0.31
C GLY A 253 3.84 19.95 1.58
N ASP A 254 4.20 19.08 2.52
CA ASP A 254 4.68 19.48 3.85
C ASP A 254 6.20 19.71 3.95
N GLN A 255 6.96 19.50 2.86
CA GLN A 255 8.43 19.71 2.82
C GLN A 255 8.92 21.09 3.31
N LEU A 256 8.05 22.10 3.37
CA LEU A 256 8.37 23.42 3.92
C LEU A 256 8.18 23.54 5.45
N GLU A 257 7.34 22.70 6.06
CA GLU A 257 7.05 22.74 7.51
C GLU A 257 8.00 21.85 8.32
N TYR A 258 8.51 20.78 7.72
CA TYR A 258 9.37 19.80 8.38
C TYR A 258 10.76 20.36 8.76
N LEU A 259 11.23 21.40 8.08
CA LEU A 259 12.47 22.11 8.42
C LEU A 259 12.33 22.98 9.69
N ASN A 260 11.10 23.24 10.16
CA ASN A 260 10.83 24.18 11.25
C ASN A 260 10.39 23.51 12.57
N SER A 261 10.27 22.18 12.62
CA SER A 261 9.82 21.46 13.82
C SER A 261 10.70 20.24 14.14
N SER A 262 11.97 20.50 14.46
CA SER A 262 12.80 19.51 15.14
C SER A 262 12.61 19.65 16.66
N THR A 263 11.66 18.90 17.22
CA THR A 263 11.67 18.56 18.65
C THR A 263 12.07 17.10 18.75
N GLY A 264 13.31 16.87 19.17
CA GLY A 264 13.83 15.53 19.39
C GLY A 264 13.24 14.95 20.67
N ASP A 265 12.64 13.77 20.55
CA ASP A 265 12.41 12.87 21.67
C ASP A 265 13.15 11.56 21.40
N ILE A 266 14.17 11.31 22.23
CA ILE A 266 14.89 10.04 22.26
C ILE A 266 14.01 9.07 23.07
N SER A 267 13.36 8.12 22.40
CA SER A 267 12.67 7.03 23.08
C SER A 267 13.60 5.83 23.19
N SER A 268 13.79 5.32 24.41
CA SER A 268 14.54 4.08 24.65
C SER A 268 13.66 2.88 24.30
N ALA A 269 14.20 1.96 23.50
CA ALA A 269 13.52 0.73 23.12
C ALA A 269 13.33 -0.19 24.34
N ALA A 270 12.19 -0.08 25.01
CA ALA A 270 11.74 -1.07 25.98
C ALA A 270 11.08 -2.24 25.22
N ALA A 271 11.55 -3.46 25.47
CA ALA A 271 10.92 -4.67 24.95
C ALA A 271 9.52 -4.82 25.58
N CYS A 272 8.48 -4.63 24.77
CA CYS A 272 7.13 -5.02 25.14
C CYS A 272 6.85 -6.43 24.61
N ASP A 273 6.42 -7.33 25.49
CA ASP A 273 5.91 -8.65 25.11
C ASP A 273 4.56 -8.50 24.42
N TYR A 274 4.56 -8.45 23.09
CA TYR A 274 3.34 -8.38 22.28
C TYR A 274 2.73 -9.77 22.09
N ILE A 275 1.41 -9.91 22.31
CA ILE A 275 0.66 -11.16 22.05
C ILE A 275 0.68 -11.53 20.55
N LEU A 276 0.74 -10.53 19.67
CA LEU A 276 0.83 -10.72 18.23
C LEU A 276 2.15 -10.16 17.71
N THR A 277 2.82 -10.92 16.85
CA THR A 277 3.94 -10.39 16.06
C THR A 277 3.42 -9.32 15.10
N GLN A 278 4.28 -8.35 14.77
CA GLN A 278 3.96 -7.24 13.87
C GLN A 278 3.34 -7.70 12.54
N GLY A 279 3.83 -8.81 11.98
CA GLY A 279 3.29 -9.42 10.77
C GLY A 279 1.88 -9.95 10.88
N ARG A 280 1.58 -10.70 11.95
CA ARG A 280 0.24 -11.25 12.19
C ARG A 280 -0.77 -10.14 12.39
N ALA A 281 -0.35 -9.07 13.04
CA ALA A 281 -1.25 -7.98 13.30
C ALA A 281 -1.55 -7.12 12.07
N TRP A 282 -0.56 -6.91 11.20
CA TRP A 282 -0.81 -6.33 9.88
C TRP A 282 -1.70 -7.22 9.02
N ALA A 283 -1.46 -8.54 9.03
CA ALA A 283 -2.32 -9.50 8.34
C ALA A 283 -3.78 -9.38 8.81
N ILE A 284 -4.02 -9.19 10.11
CA ILE A 284 -5.37 -8.94 10.65
C ILE A 284 -5.88 -7.57 10.19
N SER A 285 -5.05 -6.54 10.19
CA SER A 285 -5.50 -5.18 9.82
C SER A 285 -6.01 -5.12 8.38
N ILE A 286 -5.36 -5.80 7.44
CA ILE A 286 -5.79 -5.86 6.04
C ILE A 286 -7.05 -6.72 5.81
N THR A 287 -7.52 -7.48 6.81
CA THR A 287 -8.76 -8.29 6.72
C THR A 287 -10.03 -7.48 7.04
N GLN A 288 -9.92 -6.33 7.72
CA GLN A 288 -11.07 -5.59 8.25
C GLN A 288 -11.22 -4.19 7.65
N LYS A 289 -12.44 -3.84 7.22
CA LYS A 289 -12.82 -2.50 6.71
C LYS A 289 -13.34 -1.54 7.79
N SER A 290 -13.04 -1.78 9.06
CA SER A 290 -13.56 -0.99 10.19
C SER A 290 -12.52 -0.02 10.72
N THR A 291 -12.95 0.94 11.56
CA THR A 291 -12.07 1.84 12.33
C THR A 291 -11.09 1.07 13.23
N VAL A 292 -11.38 -0.19 13.51
CA VAL A 292 -10.49 -1.12 14.22
C VAL A 292 -9.21 -1.37 13.42
N ASN A 293 -9.23 -1.33 12.09
CA ASN A 293 -8.04 -1.46 11.26
C ASN A 293 -7.01 -0.34 11.55
N ASP A 294 -7.48 0.91 11.68
CA ASP A 294 -6.60 2.04 11.99
C ASP A 294 -6.05 1.98 13.42
N GLU A 295 -6.80 1.40 14.35
CA GLU A 295 -6.34 1.14 15.72
C GLU A 295 -5.32 0.00 15.79
N ILE A 296 -5.61 -1.14 15.15
CA ILE A 296 -4.68 -2.28 15.01
C ILE A 296 -3.39 -1.77 14.39
N SER A 297 -3.47 -1.16 13.21
CA SER A 297 -2.29 -0.71 12.48
C SER A 297 -1.45 0.33 13.24
N ARG A 298 -2.05 1.13 14.15
CA ARG A 298 -1.29 2.03 15.05
C ARG A 298 -0.53 1.28 16.14
N VAL A 299 -1.11 0.21 16.67
CA VAL A 299 -0.57 -0.56 17.81
C VAL A 299 0.69 -1.36 17.47
N PHE A 300 0.85 -1.84 16.23
CA PHE A 300 1.98 -2.71 15.86
C PHE A 300 3.15 -1.99 15.17
N LEU A 301 3.05 -0.68 14.98
CA LEU A 301 4.08 0.14 14.30
C LEU A 301 4.74 1.17 15.22
N CYS A 302 4.15 1.51 16.38
CA CYS A 302 4.74 2.41 17.36
C CYS A 302 5.48 1.62 18.46
N SER A 303 6.79 1.40 18.30
CA SER A 303 7.66 0.80 19.33
C SER A 303 8.21 1.82 20.33
N GLY A 304 7.43 2.85 20.71
CA GLY A 304 7.99 4.00 21.44
C GLY A 304 7.13 4.68 22.49
N SER A 305 5.81 4.43 22.55
CA SER A 305 4.96 4.99 23.62
C SER A 305 4.24 3.87 24.34
N GLY A 306 4.51 3.72 25.64
CA GLY A 306 3.89 2.71 26.50
C GLY A 306 2.39 2.61 26.26
N MET A 307 1.95 1.43 25.82
CA MET A 307 0.54 1.19 25.55
C MET A 307 -0.29 1.12 26.83
N ASP A 308 -1.46 1.74 26.77
CA ASP A 308 -2.51 1.63 27.78
C ASP A 308 -3.07 0.19 27.78
N LYS A 309 -3.06 -0.45 28.96
CA LYS A 309 -3.44 -1.86 29.18
C LYS A 309 -4.89 -2.17 28.75
N ASN A 310 -5.72 -1.14 28.56
CA ASN A 310 -7.10 -1.24 28.11
C ASN A 310 -7.27 -1.66 26.64
N LEU A 311 -6.29 -1.41 25.76
CA LEU A 311 -6.38 -1.81 24.35
C LEU A 311 -6.18 -3.33 24.17
N LEU A 312 -5.36 -3.95 25.02
CA LEU A 312 -5.16 -5.42 25.04
C LEU A 312 -6.47 -6.18 25.33
N TYR A 313 -7.31 -5.65 26.22
CA TYR A 313 -8.62 -6.24 26.54
C TYR A 313 -9.66 -6.04 25.44
N ARG A 314 -9.59 -4.92 24.70
CA ARG A 314 -10.50 -4.66 23.57
C ARG A 314 -10.25 -5.58 22.39
N PHE A 315 -9.01 -5.94 22.08
CA PHE A 315 -8.73 -6.86 20.97
C PHE A 315 -9.23 -8.28 21.26
N ALA A 316 -9.11 -8.76 22.50
CA ALA A 316 -9.69 -10.04 22.92
C ALA A 316 -11.24 -9.99 23.00
N SER A 317 -11.83 -8.83 23.29
CA SER A 317 -13.29 -8.63 23.34
C SER A 317 -13.93 -8.45 21.97
N LEU A 318 -13.26 -7.80 21.02
CA LEU A 318 -13.78 -7.56 19.65
C LEU A 318 -13.79 -8.84 18.82
N THR A 319 -12.93 -9.82 19.14
CA THR A 319 -12.98 -11.17 18.57
C THR A 319 -14.20 -11.99 19.01
N LEU A 320 -14.99 -11.52 19.98
CA LEU A 320 -16.11 -12.29 20.56
C LEU A 320 -17.50 -11.70 20.29
N ASN A 321 -17.62 -10.51 19.70
CA ASN A 321 -18.92 -9.85 19.54
C ASN A 321 -19.09 -9.14 18.19
N GLN A 322 -19.47 -9.88 17.14
CA GLN A 322 -20.61 -9.55 16.25
C GLN A 322 -20.76 -10.55 15.09
N SER A 323 -22.01 -10.69 14.64
CA SER A 323 -22.67 -11.72 13.83
C SER A 323 -22.20 -11.93 12.37
N HIS A 324 -20.91 -11.84 12.06
CA HIS A 324 -20.31 -12.39 10.82
C HIS A 324 -19.31 -13.50 11.14
N ILE A 325 -19.80 -14.44 11.95
CA ILE A 325 -19.06 -15.51 12.62
C ILE A 325 -18.51 -16.55 11.62
N SER A 326 -19.01 -16.71 10.41
CA SER A 326 -18.55 -17.80 9.52
C SER A 326 -17.18 -17.58 8.88
N VAL A 327 -16.85 -16.36 8.44
CA VAL A 327 -15.55 -16.07 7.79
C VAL A 327 -14.47 -15.78 8.84
N LEU A 328 -14.82 -15.03 9.90
CA LEU A 328 -13.93 -14.80 11.03
C LEU A 328 -13.70 -16.09 11.83
N CYS A 329 -14.69 -16.97 12.02
CA CYS A 329 -14.39 -18.28 12.58
C CYS A 329 -13.57 -19.12 11.61
N PHE A 330 -13.66 -19.03 10.28
CA PHE A 330 -12.73 -19.81 9.44
C PHE A 330 -11.30 -19.28 9.50
N SER A 331 -11.11 -17.96 9.53
CA SER A 331 -9.79 -17.33 9.66
C SER A 331 -9.21 -17.48 11.07
N LEU A 332 -10.00 -17.27 12.12
CA LEU A 332 -9.59 -17.54 13.51
C LEU A 332 -9.53 -19.04 13.83
N TRP A 333 -10.36 -19.92 13.28
CA TRP A 333 -10.24 -21.38 13.44
C TRP A 333 -9.02 -21.89 12.67
N ALA A 334 -8.71 -21.37 11.49
CA ALA A 334 -7.43 -21.63 10.83
C ALA A 334 -6.23 -21.04 11.61
N LEU A 335 -6.41 -19.97 12.40
CA LEU A 335 -5.35 -19.41 13.25
C LEU A 335 -5.26 -20.04 14.66
N LEU A 336 -6.37 -20.58 15.22
CA LEU A 336 -6.49 -21.09 16.59
C LEU A 336 -6.55 -22.63 16.67
N SER A 337 -7.00 -23.34 15.63
CA SER A 337 -6.90 -24.82 15.58
C SER A 337 -5.45 -25.28 15.49
N PHE A 338 -4.55 -24.37 15.12
CA PHE A 338 -3.11 -24.57 15.15
C PHE A 338 -2.49 -24.31 16.53
N GLN A 339 -3.28 -23.96 17.56
CA GLN A 339 -2.77 -23.75 18.93
C GLN A 339 -3.12 -24.90 19.90
N LYS A 340 -3.83 -25.93 19.44
CA LYS A 340 -4.07 -27.19 20.18
C LYS A 340 -3.94 -28.41 19.26
N ALA A 341 -2.71 -28.78 18.95
CA ALA A 341 -2.28 -30.14 18.66
C ALA A 341 -0.79 -30.25 18.97
#